data_AF-A0A0S8H2R1-F1
#
_entry.id   AF-A0A0S8H2R1-F1
#
_cell.length_a   1.000
_cell.length_b   1.000
_cell.length_c   1.000
_cell.angle_alpha   90.00
_cell.angle_beta   90.00
_cell.angle_gamma   90.00
#
_symmetry.space_group_name_H-M   'P 1'
#
loop_
_entity.id
_entity.type
_entity.pdbx_description
1 polymer ?
#
loop_
_entity_poly.entity_id
_entity_poly.type
_entity_poly.pdbx_seq_one_letter_code
_entity_poly.pdbx_strand_id
1 'polypeptide(L)'
;RLKSLEEIVARLLSISQQELANQKLTEDDYAFIRSFGDRLKSVVAGVNRQGLETTIVADVHTDANTRTCLEEGTGYLHTMVAVYPMPDGGLVAGVGPILSHYEFKHPISNRLTDESWKQMLRSGDAPKLPEWAQTFTVGPAARQPAGAIRR
;
A
#
# COMPACT_ATOMS: atom_id res chain seq x y z
N ARG A 1 -17.50 15.39 -1.07
CA ARG A 1 -16.35 14.52 -0.69
C ARG A 1 -16.12 13.44 -1.74
N LEU A 2 -17.06 12.51 -1.95
CA LEU A 2 -16.90 11.45 -2.97
C LEU A 2 -16.71 12.01 -4.40
N LYS A 3 -17.49 13.03 -4.80
CA LYS A 3 -17.29 13.70 -6.09
C LYS A 3 -15.88 14.29 -6.26
N SER A 4 -15.33 14.90 -5.21
CA SER A 4 -13.96 15.44 -5.25
C SER A 4 -12.91 14.33 -5.33
N LEU A 5 -13.15 13.19 -4.66
CA LEU A 5 -12.29 12.01 -4.80
C LEU A 5 -12.35 11.44 -6.23
N GLU A 6 -13.55 11.31 -6.78
CA GLU A 6 -13.77 10.86 -8.16
C GLU A 6 -13.02 11.75 -9.16
N GLU A 7 -13.12 13.08 -9.02
CA GLU A 7 -12.39 14.04 -9.86
C GLU A 7 -10.86 13.88 -9.74
N ILE A 8 -10.36 13.65 -8.52
CA ILE A 8 -8.91 13.42 -8.29
C ILE A 8 -8.47 12.12 -8.95
N VAL A 9 -9.19 11.01 -8.72
CA VAL A 9 -8.85 9.68 -9.25
C VAL A 9 -8.95 9.67 -10.77
N ALA A 10 -9.98 10.29 -11.35
CA ALA A 10 -10.12 10.41 -12.80
C ALA A 10 -8.96 11.20 -13.43
N ARG A 11 -8.50 12.27 -12.76
CA ARG A 11 -7.36 13.06 -13.24
C ARG A 11 -6.05 12.27 -13.15
N LEU A 12 -5.81 11.56 -12.05
CA LEU A 12 -4.64 10.68 -11.92
C LEU A 12 -4.64 9.56 -12.96
N LEU A 13 -5.79 8.92 -13.20
CA LEU A 13 -5.95 7.89 -14.22
C LEU A 13 -5.59 8.42 -15.62
N SER A 14 -6.09 9.61 -15.98
CA SER A 14 -5.79 10.24 -17.27
C SER A 14 -4.29 10.54 -17.44
N ILE A 15 -3.62 10.95 -16.36
CA ILE A 15 -2.16 11.17 -16.35
C ILE A 15 -1.42 9.84 -16.53
N SER A 16 -1.76 8.80 -15.77
CA SER A 16 -1.12 7.49 -15.88
C SER A 16 -1.30 6.86 -17.27
N GLN A 17 -2.44 7.06 -17.91
CA GLN A 17 -2.65 6.61 -19.30
C GLN A 17 -1.72 7.34 -20.29
N GLN A 18 -1.47 8.64 -20.10
CA GLN A 18 -0.51 9.39 -20.92
C GLN A 18 0.92 8.92 -20.69
N GLU A 19 1.32 8.71 -19.43
CA GLU A 19 2.65 8.16 -19.08
C GLU A 19 2.86 6.78 -19.73
N LEU A 20 1.88 5.88 -19.63
CA LEU A 20 1.94 4.54 -20.24
C LEU A 20 1.97 4.58 -21.77
N ALA A 21 1.35 5.60 -22.39
CA ALA A 21 1.42 5.85 -23.82
C ALA A 21 2.73 6.56 -24.24
N ASN A 22 3.67 6.76 -23.30
CA ASN A 22 4.91 7.50 -23.50
C ASN A 22 4.70 8.91 -24.07
N GLN A 23 3.61 9.57 -23.65
CA GLN A 23 3.30 10.94 -24.01
C GLN A 23 3.92 11.90 -22.99
N LYS A 24 4.36 13.06 -23.47
CA LYS A 24 4.93 14.09 -22.59
C LYS A 24 3.81 14.75 -21.78
N LEU A 25 3.92 14.66 -20.46
CA LEU A 25 3.04 15.39 -19.54
C LEU A 25 3.25 16.89 -19.62
N THR A 26 2.17 17.64 -19.39
CA THR A 26 2.17 19.11 -19.32
C THR A 26 2.61 19.61 -17.94
N GLU A 27 2.99 20.88 -17.83
CA GLU A 27 3.30 21.49 -16.53
C GLU A 27 2.09 21.46 -15.58
N ASP A 28 0.88 21.55 -16.11
CA ASP A 28 -0.36 21.43 -15.33
C ASP A 28 -0.55 20.02 -14.77
N ASP A 29 -0.17 18.99 -15.53
CA ASP A 29 -0.18 17.60 -15.05
C ASP A 29 0.80 17.44 -13.89
N TYR A 30 2.04 17.93 -14.04
CA TYR A 30 3.03 17.89 -12.96
C TYR A 30 2.61 18.71 -11.73
N ALA A 31 2.01 19.89 -11.92
CA ALA A 31 1.48 20.69 -10.83
C ALA A 31 0.33 19.97 -10.10
N PHE A 32 -0.50 19.23 -10.84
CA PHE A 32 -1.54 18.40 -10.25
C PHE A 32 -0.95 17.24 -9.43
N ILE A 33 0.01 16.49 -9.97
CA ILE A 33 0.71 15.39 -9.25
C ILE A 33 1.38 15.91 -7.97
N ARG A 34 2.00 17.10 -8.02
CA ARG A 34 2.64 17.66 -6.82
C ARG A 34 1.63 18.12 -5.75
N SER A 35 0.41 18.46 -6.13
CA SER A 35 -0.60 19.04 -5.22
C SER A 35 -1.75 18.11 -4.85
N PHE A 36 -1.88 16.92 -5.46
CA PHE A 36 -3.03 16.05 -5.21
C PHE A 36 -3.13 15.61 -3.74
N GLY A 37 -1.99 15.44 -3.04
CA GLY A 37 -1.97 15.06 -1.63
C GLY A 37 -2.67 16.09 -0.73
N ASP A 38 -2.50 17.38 -1.01
CA ASP A 38 -3.21 18.43 -0.29
C ASP A 38 -4.71 18.45 -0.61
N ARG A 39 -5.08 18.15 -1.86
CA ARG A 39 -6.48 18.00 -2.27
C ARG A 39 -7.14 16.82 -1.55
N LEU A 40 -6.40 15.71 -1.37
CA LEU A 40 -6.87 14.52 -0.69
C LEU A 40 -7.15 14.77 0.80
N LYS A 41 -6.42 15.67 1.47
CA LYS A 41 -6.69 16.06 2.87
C LYS A 41 -8.13 16.52 3.08
N SER A 42 -8.71 17.24 2.11
CA SER A 42 -10.10 17.69 2.18
C SER A 42 -11.12 16.55 2.08
N VAL A 43 -10.75 15.47 1.37
CA VAL A 43 -11.59 14.27 1.21
C VAL A 43 -11.66 13.50 2.53
N VAL A 44 -10.52 13.34 3.21
CA VAL A 44 -10.40 12.59 4.48
C VAL A 44 -10.65 13.44 5.73
N ALA A 45 -11.01 14.71 5.56
CA ALA A 45 -11.24 15.62 6.68
C ALA A 45 -12.34 15.08 7.64
N GLY A 46 -12.02 14.93 8.92
CA GLY A 46 -12.95 14.41 9.93
C GLY A 46 -13.09 12.88 9.95
N VAL A 47 -12.29 12.14 9.18
CA VAL A 47 -12.08 10.70 9.41
C VAL A 47 -11.27 10.55 10.71
N ASN A 48 -11.71 9.66 11.59
CA ASN A 48 -11.00 9.40 12.84
C ASN A 48 -9.65 8.71 12.56
N ARG A 49 -8.74 8.73 13.53
CA ARG A 49 -7.41 8.13 13.37
C ARG A 49 -7.49 6.63 13.04
N GLN A 50 -8.48 5.93 13.59
CA GLN A 50 -8.71 4.50 13.34
C GLN A 50 -9.03 4.22 11.86
N GLY A 51 -9.82 5.07 11.22
CA GLY A 51 -10.15 4.97 9.79
C GLY A 51 -9.00 5.37 8.85
N LEU A 52 -7.86 5.80 9.40
CA LEU A 52 -6.63 6.08 8.65
C LEU A 52 -5.55 5.02 8.92
N GLU A 53 -5.82 4.00 9.74
CA GLU A 53 -4.87 2.94 9.98
C GLU A 53 -4.73 2.05 8.73
N THR A 54 -3.48 1.76 8.37
CA THR A 54 -3.15 0.90 7.24
C THR A 54 -2.95 -0.55 7.64
N THR A 55 -3.03 -0.87 8.94
CA THR A 55 -2.84 -2.21 9.48
C THR A 55 -4.18 -2.83 9.84
N ILE A 56 -4.85 -3.38 8.84
CA ILE A 56 -6.20 -3.96 8.94
C ILE A 56 -6.19 -5.41 8.44
N VAL A 57 -7.16 -6.20 8.87
CA VAL A 57 -7.37 -7.58 8.44
C VAL A 57 -8.84 -7.87 8.18
N ALA A 58 -9.14 -8.75 7.23
CA ALA A 58 -10.48 -9.20 6.92
C ALA A 58 -10.52 -10.70 6.59
N ASP A 59 -11.54 -11.39 7.10
CA ASP A 59 -11.95 -12.71 6.60
C ASP A 59 -12.66 -12.52 5.25
N VAL A 60 -12.07 -13.05 4.18
CA VAL A 60 -12.60 -12.97 2.81
C VAL A 60 -13.32 -14.25 2.38
N HIS A 61 -13.06 -15.37 3.05
CA HIS A 61 -13.67 -16.66 2.73
C HIS A 61 -13.62 -17.62 3.92
N THR A 62 -14.70 -18.38 4.14
CA THR A 62 -14.76 -19.42 5.18
C THR A 62 -14.98 -20.80 4.56
N ASP A 63 -14.10 -21.75 4.88
CA ASP A 63 -14.24 -23.18 4.56
C ASP A 63 -14.64 -23.98 5.82
N ALA A 64 -15.92 -24.36 5.87
CA ALA A 64 -16.49 -25.11 6.98
C ALA A 64 -15.98 -26.56 7.09
N ASN A 65 -15.50 -27.16 5.99
CA ASN A 65 -15.03 -28.55 5.98
C ASN A 65 -13.68 -28.67 6.69
N THR A 66 -12.76 -27.75 6.39
CA THR A 66 -11.44 -27.69 7.02
C THR A 66 -11.43 -26.88 8.31
N ARG A 67 -12.53 -26.20 8.63
CA ARG A 67 -12.65 -25.25 9.75
C ARG A 67 -11.60 -24.13 9.70
N THR A 68 -11.33 -23.63 8.49
CA THR A 68 -10.40 -22.52 8.25
C THR A 68 -11.09 -21.36 7.53
N CYS A 69 -10.60 -20.15 7.75
CA CYS A 69 -10.90 -18.97 6.95
C CYS A 69 -9.66 -18.55 6.16
N LEU A 70 -9.88 -17.88 5.03
CA LEU A 70 -8.87 -17.11 4.32
C LEU A 70 -8.95 -15.68 4.83
N GLU A 71 -7.85 -15.19 5.37
CA GLU A 71 -7.72 -13.81 5.82
C GLU A 71 -6.76 -13.05 4.92
N GLU A 72 -7.16 -11.82 4.58
CA GLU A 72 -6.32 -10.86 3.88
C GLU A 72 -6.04 -9.68 4.81
N GLY A 73 -4.78 -9.27 4.87
CA GLY A 73 -4.34 -8.21 5.75
C GLY A 73 -3.37 -7.26 5.08
N THR A 74 -3.40 -6.01 5.54
CA THR A 74 -2.36 -5.03 5.22
C THR A 74 -1.49 -4.78 6.44
N GLY A 75 -0.18 -4.67 6.23
CA GLY A 75 0.78 -4.45 7.32
C GLY A 75 1.39 -3.05 7.29
N TYR A 76 2.66 -2.97 7.68
CA TYR A 76 3.42 -1.72 7.58
C TYR A 76 3.68 -1.33 6.12
N LEU A 77 3.81 -0.03 5.87
CA LEU A 77 4.09 0.48 4.53
C LEU A 77 5.47 0.00 4.05
N HIS A 78 5.53 -0.43 2.80
CA HIS A 78 6.78 -0.66 2.07
C HIS A 78 7.06 0.53 1.15
N THR A 79 8.28 0.62 0.64
CA THR A 79 8.63 1.57 -0.41
C THR A 79 8.69 0.85 -1.75
N MET A 80 7.93 1.33 -2.72
CA MET A 80 8.04 0.91 -4.12
C MET A 80 8.97 1.85 -4.87
N VAL A 81 9.79 1.28 -5.74
CA VAL A 81 10.59 2.00 -6.73
C VAL A 81 10.16 1.50 -8.11
N ALA A 82 9.65 2.40 -8.93
CA ALA A 82 9.26 2.13 -10.31
C ALA A 82 10.16 2.93 -11.25
N VAL A 83 10.96 2.26 -12.07
CA VAL A 83 11.84 2.89 -13.07
C VAL A 83 11.18 2.80 -14.44
N TYR A 84 11.04 3.92 -15.13
CA TYR A 84 10.37 3.99 -16.43
C TYR A 84 11.07 4.96 -17.39
N PRO A 85 11.02 4.70 -18.70
CA PRO A 85 11.59 5.58 -19.71
C PRO A 85 10.71 6.81 -19.95
N MET A 86 11.37 7.91 -20.28
CA MET A 86 10.76 9.15 -20.73
C MET A 86 10.75 9.22 -22.27
N PRO A 87 9.93 10.09 -22.88
CA PRO A 87 9.87 10.24 -24.34
C PRO A 87 11.20 10.63 -25.00
N ASP A 88 12.13 11.23 -24.24
CA ASP A 88 13.48 11.61 -24.69
C ASP A 88 14.53 10.49 -24.51
N GLY A 89 14.13 9.32 -24.01
CA GLY A 89 14.99 8.18 -23.75
C GLY A 89 15.68 8.17 -22.38
N GLY A 90 15.48 9.21 -21.56
CA GLY A 90 15.95 9.22 -20.17
C GLY A 90 15.19 8.22 -19.30
N LEU A 91 15.80 7.78 -18.19
CA LEU A 91 15.11 6.96 -17.17
C LEU A 91 14.77 7.82 -15.95
N VAL A 92 13.55 7.66 -15.44
CA VAL A 92 13.08 8.29 -14.20
C VAL A 92 12.66 7.20 -13.22
N ALA A 93 12.90 7.43 -11.93
CA ALA A 93 12.45 6.57 -10.86
C ALA A 93 11.36 7.27 -10.03
N GLY A 94 10.15 6.70 -10.05
CA GLY A 94 9.09 7.03 -9.08
C GLY A 94 9.31 6.25 -7.79
N VAL A 95 9.30 6.94 -6.65
CA VAL A 95 9.50 6.35 -5.32
C VAL A 95 8.36 6.75 -4.40
N GLY A 96 7.69 5.79 -3.77
CA GLY A 96 6.56 6.08 -2.91
C GLY A 96 6.15 4.94 -1.99
N PRO A 97 5.33 5.22 -0.96
CA PRO A 97 4.82 4.20 -0.06
C PRO A 97 3.78 3.33 -0.74
N ILE A 98 3.80 2.03 -0.43
CA ILE A 98 2.76 1.05 -0.81
C ILE A 98 2.32 0.26 0.43
N LEU A 99 1.12 -0.31 0.37
CA LEU A 99 0.65 -1.24 1.38
C LEU A 99 1.40 -2.57 1.23
N SER A 100 1.82 -3.18 2.35
CA SER A 100 2.17 -4.60 2.35
C SER A 100 0.89 -5.42 2.34
N HIS A 101 0.91 -6.55 1.66
CA HIS A 101 -0.24 -7.43 1.46
C HIS A 101 0.08 -8.83 1.96
N TYR A 102 -0.82 -9.38 2.78
CA TYR A 102 -0.74 -10.70 3.38
C TYR A 102 -2.02 -11.45 3.04
N GLU A 103 -1.88 -12.72 2.67
CA GLU A 103 -2.98 -13.64 2.41
C GLU A 103 -2.62 -14.98 3.04
N PHE A 104 -3.47 -15.48 3.94
CA PHE A 104 -3.16 -16.70 4.70
C PHE A 104 -4.41 -17.39 5.22
N LYS A 105 -4.30 -18.71 5.45
CA LYS A 105 -5.34 -19.49 6.12
C LYS A 105 -5.21 -19.36 7.63
N HIS A 106 -6.33 -19.22 8.32
CA HIS A 106 -6.40 -19.10 9.77
C HIS A 106 -7.58 -19.92 10.35
N PRO A 107 -7.56 -20.38 11.60
CA PRO A 107 -8.67 -21.13 12.17
C PRO A 107 -9.93 -20.26 12.35
N ILE A 108 -11.10 -20.74 11.92
CA ILE A 108 -12.38 -20.00 12.10
C ILE A 108 -12.74 -19.73 13.56
N SER A 109 -12.19 -20.54 14.48
CA SER A 109 -12.35 -20.38 15.93
C SER A 109 -11.54 -19.22 16.50
N ASN A 110 -10.65 -18.63 15.69
CA ASN A 110 -9.75 -17.56 16.10
C ASN A 110 -9.63 -16.47 15.03
N ARG A 111 -10.73 -16.10 14.36
CA ARG A 111 -10.74 -15.01 13.37
C ARG A 111 -10.08 -13.76 13.94
N LEU A 112 -9.18 -13.16 13.18
CA LEU A 112 -8.42 -12.00 13.65
C LEU A 112 -9.28 -10.74 13.67
N THR A 113 -8.97 -9.88 14.64
CA THR A 113 -9.39 -8.48 14.64
C THR A 113 -8.18 -7.63 14.26
N ASP A 114 -8.40 -6.36 13.91
CA ASP A 114 -7.28 -5.45 13.62
C ASP A 114 -6.28 -5.38 14.78
N GLU A 115 -6.73 -5.47 16.04
CA GLU A 115 -5.86 -5.47 17.23
C GLU A 115 -4.99 -6.72 17.31
N SER A 116 -5.56 -7.91 17.11
CA SER A 116 -4.77 -9.15 17.15
C SER A 116 -3.84 -9.26 15.94
N TRP A 117 -4.25 -8.76 14.77
CA TRP A 117 -3.39 -8.61 13.61
C TRP A 117 -2.21 -7.67 13.87
N LYS A 118 -2.47 -6.49 14.45
CA LYS A 118 -1.42 -5.54 14.87
C LYS A 118 -0.44 -6.17 15.86
N GLN A 119 -0.92 -7.03 16.77
CA GLN A 119 -0.05 -7.73 17.70
C GLN A 119 0.83 -8.75 16.98
N MET A 120 0.27 -9.54 16.07
CA MET A 120 1.00 -10.53 15.25
C MET A 120 2.10 -9.87 14.39
N LEU A 121 1.80 -8.71 13.79
CA LEU A 121 2.79 -7.90 13.08
C LEU A 121 3.93 -7.41 13.98
N ARG A 122 3.62 -7.04 15.23
CA ARG A 122 4.62 -6.55 16.19
C ARG A 122 5.51 -7.65 16.75
N SER A 123 4.96 -8.84 16.97
CA SER A 123 5.73 -9.99 17.49
C SER A 123 6.64 -10.61 16.43
N GLY A 124 6.41 -10.31 15.15
CA GLY A 124 7.16 -10.92 14.05
C GLY A 124 6.61 -12.29 13.65
N ASP A 125 5.41 -12.63 14.11
CA ASP A 125 4.71 -13.88 13.78
C ASP A 125 3.82 -13.75 12.54
N ALA A 126 3.90 -12.61 11.85
CA ALA A 126 3.13 -12.40 10.62
C ALA A 126 3.51 -13.46 9.56
N PRO A 127 2.52 -13.93 8.78
CA PRO A 127 2.77 -14.90 7.74
C PRO A 127 3.69 -14.32 6.67
N LYS A 128 4.28 -15.21 5.87
CA LYS A 128 5.11 -14.79 4.73
C LYS A 128 4.25 -14.05 3.72
N LEU A 129 4.88 -13.11 3.01
CA LEU A 129 4.25 -12.48 1.86
C LEU A 129 3.91 -13.54 0.79
N PRO A 130 2.86 -13.31 -0.01
CA PRO A 130 2.47 -14.23 -1.08
C PRO A 130 3.63 -14.52 -2.04
N GLU A 131 3.66 -15.74 -2.57
CA GLU A 131 4.74 -16.22 -3.44
C GLU A 131 4.92 -15.35 -4.69
N TRP A 132 3.81 -14.91 -5.28
CA TRP A 132 3.82 -14.06 -6.47
C TRP A 132 4.51 -12.71 -6.26
N ALA A 133 4.62 -12.23 -5.03
CA ALA A 133 5.27 -10.96 -4.71
C ALA A 133 6.79 -11.07 -4.55
N GLN A 134 7.34 -12.28 -4.45
CA GLN A 134 8.75 -12.48 -4.10
C GLN A 134 9.73 -12.02 -5.19
N THR A 135 9.29 -11.90 -6.45
CA THR A 135 10.17 -11.55 -7.59
C THR A 135 10.49 -10.06 -7.67
N PHE A 136 9.69 -9.21 -7.02
CA PHE A 136 9.84 -7.75 -7.05
C PHE A 136 9.79 -7.11 -5.64
N THR A 137 9.71 -7.94 -4.59
CA THR A 137 9.88 -7.46 -3.21
C THR A 137 11.25 -7.88 -2.70
N VAL A 138 11.90 -6.95 -2.00
CA VAL A 138 13.08 -7.29 -1.20
C VAL A 138 12.57 -7.66 0.18
N GLY A 139 12.95 -8.83 0.70
CA GLY A 139 12.59 -9.25 2.05
C GLY A 139 12.93 -8.17 3.09
N PRO A 140 12.29 -8.16 4.27
CA PRO A 140 12.45 -7.08 5.23
C PRO A 140 13.94 -6.87 5.52
N ALA A 141 14.42 -5.64 5.29
CA ALA A 141 15.72 -5.23 5.79
C ALA A 141 15.70 -5.51 7.30
N ALA A 142 16.63 -6.34 7.79
CA ALA A 142 16.75 -6.62 9.21
C ALA A 142 16.71 -5.28 9.95
N ARG A 143 15.71 -5.08 10.81
CA ARG A 143 15.63 -3.86 11.63
C ARG A 143 16.93 -3.79 12.42
N GLN A 144 17.82 -2.85 12.08
CA GLN A 144 18.87 -2.48 13.01
C GLN A 144 18.17 -1.95 14.26
N PRO A 145 18.49 -2.44 15.47
CA PRO A 145 17.94 -1.88 16.68
C PRO A 145 18.31 -0.40 16.75
N ALA A 146 17.31 0.44 17.03
CA ALA A 146 17.48 1.86 17.28
C ALA A 146 18.40 2.02 18.50
N GLY A 147 19.70 2.22 18.26
CA GLY A 147 20.65 2.31 19.37
C GLY A 147 22.14 2.43 19.01
N ALA A 148 22.53 2.47 17.73
CA ALA A 148 23.94 2.61 17.36
C ALA A 148 24.18 3.81 16.43
N ILE A 149 23.87 5.02 16.92
CA ILE A 149 24.60 6.20 16.45
C ILE A 149 25.98 6.11 17.08
N ARG A 150 26.95 5.52 16.35
CA ARG A 150 28.36 5.74 16.66
C ARG A 150 28.68 7.19 16.30
N ARG A 151 29.10 7.94 17.32
CA ARG A 151 29.80 9.22 17.15
C ARG A 151 31.07 9.01 16.34
#